data_AF-A0A396J762-F1
#
_entry.id   AF-A0A396J762-F1
#
_cell.length_a   1.000
_cell.length_b   1.000
_cell.length_c   1.000
_cell.angle_alpha   90.00
_cell.angle_beta   90.00
_cell.angle_gamma   90.00
#
_symmetry.space_group_name_H-M   'P 1'
#
loop_
_entity.id
_entity.type
_entity.pdbx_description
1 polymer ?
#
loop_
_entity_poly.entity_id
_entity_poly.type
_entity_poly.pdbx_seq_one_letter_code
_entity_poly.pdbx_strand_id
1 'polypeptide(L)'
;MQNESLNGGGKLFVDKHPNLRVRVVHGNTLTAAVILDEIPKDAKEVFLTGATSKLGRAIALYLCQKKVKILMLTLSTDRFQKIQKEAPEEYQSYLVQVTKYQAAQHCKTWIVGKWITPREQNWAPRGTHFHQFVVPPIFAFRRDCTYGDLAAMRLPDDVEGLGCCEYTMDRGVVHACHAGGVVHNLEGWTHHEVGAIDVDRIDVVWKAALKHGIRPLSSGSTVKAN
;
A
#
# COMPACT_ATOMS: atom_id res chain seq x y z
N MET A 1 3.79 -10.48 -12.35
CA MET A 1 5.25 -10.68 -12.16
C MET A 1 5.88 -9.64 -11.22
N GLN A 2 5.26 -9.35 -10.06
CA GLN A 2 5.76 -8.30 -9.16
C GLN A 2 6.67 -8.81 -8.03
N ASN A 3 6.93 -10.13 -7.95
CA ASN A 3 7.65 -10.73 -6.84
C ASN A 3 9.16 -10.42 -6.90
N GLU A 4 9.63 -9.66 -5.92
CA GLU A 4 11.03 -9.27 -5.76
C GLU A 4 11.99 -10.46 -5.65
N SER A 5 11.57 -11.53 -4.95
CA SER A 5 12.43 -12.70 -4.77
C SER A 5 12.64 -13.51 -6.04
N LEU A 6 11.80 -13.31 -7.07
CA LEU A 6 11.88 -14.08 -8.32
C LEU A 6 12.58 -13.31 -9.44
N ASN A 7 12.28 -12.02 -9.62
CA ASN A 7 12.78 -11.25 -10.77
C ASN A 7 13.16 -9.81 -10.42
N GLY A 8 13.48 -9.54 -9.15
CA GLY A 8 13.70 -8.17 -8.66
C GLY A 8 12.43 -7.32 -8.82
N GLY A 9 11.26 -7.97 -8.89
CA GLY A 9 9.99 -7.32 -9.01
C GLY A 9 9.88 -6.55 -10.31
N GLY A 10 10.14 -7.21 -11.43
CA GLY A 10 10.10 -6.64 -12.78
C GLY A 10 11.41 -5.98 -13.23
N LYS A 11 12.32 -5.66 -12.31
CA LYS A 11 13.60 -5.00 -12.63
C LYS A 11 14.46 -5.82 -13.60
N LEU A 12 14.56 -7.14 -13.37
CA LEU A 12 15.31 -8.02 -14.26
C LEU A 12 14.78 -8.01 -15.70
N PHE A 13 13.46 -7.82 -15.89
CA PHE A 13 12.85 -7.80 -17.21
C PHE A 13 13.22 -6.52 -17.97
N VAL A 14 13.11 -5.36 -17.31
CA VAL A 14 13.46 -4.07 -17.93
C VAL A 14 14.96 -3.96 -18.19
N ASP A 15 15.80 -4.49 -17.29
CA ASP A 15 17.26 -4.50 -17.45
C ASP A 15 17.67 -5.36 -18.66
N LYS A 16 16.97 -6.47 -18.92
CA LYS A 16 17.18 -7.32 -20.10
C LYS A 16 16.66 -6.72 -21.41
N HIS A 17 15.77 -5.73 -21.34
CA HIS A 17 15.13 -5.11 -22.51
C HIS A 17 15.22 -3.58 -22.41
N PRO A 18 16.42 -2.98 -22.53
CA PRO A 18 16.61 -1.54 -22.32
C PRO A 18 15.88 -0.67 -23.35
N ASN A 19 15.61 -1.21 -24.54
CA ASN A 19 14.99 -0.50 -25.67
C ASN A 19 13.45 -0.66 -25.72
N LEU A 20 12.82 -0.95 -24.58
CA LEU A 20 11.35 -1.02 -24.51
C LEU A 20 10.73 0.31 -24.96
N ARG A 21 9.79 0.21 -25.91
CA ARG A 21 8.99 1.35 -26.40
C ARG A 21 7.88 1.75 -25.43
N VAL A 22 7.54 0.87 -24.49
CA VAL A 22 6.50 1.07 -23.46
C VAL A 22 7.13 1.10 -22.08
N ARG A 23 6.50 1.82 -21.15
CA ARG A 23 6.92 1.81 -19.75
C ARG A 23 6.16 0.75 -18.98
N VAL A 24 6.91 -0.15 -18.34
CA VAL A 24 6.37 -1.06 -17.34
C VAL A 24 6.16 -0.31 -16.03
N VAL A 25 4.92 -0.32 -15.54
CA VAL A 25 4.48 0.38 -14.33
C VAL A 25 3.69 -0.61 -13.50
N HIS A 26 4.06 -0.78 -12.23
CA HIS A 26 3.34 -1.66 -11.30
C HIS A 26 2.15 -0.99 -10.62
N GLY A 27 2.17 0.33 -10.51
CA GLY A 27 1.22 1.17 -9.79
C GLY A 27 1.34 1.06 -8.27
N ASN A 28 2.46 0.55 -7.75
CA ASN A 28 2.59 0.30 -6.32
C ASN A 28 2.85 1.60 -5.55
N THR A 29 3.49 2.59 -6.15
CA THR A 29 3.66 3.91 -5.53
C THR A 29 2.32 4.59 -5.26
N LEU A 30 1.38 4.58 -6.22
CA LEU A 30 0.04 5.14 -5.99
C LEU A 30 -0.77 4.30 -5.01
N THR A 31 -0.66 2.97 -5.09
CA THR A 31 -1.28 2.08 -4.10
C THR A 31 -0.83 2.40 -2.68
N ALA A 32 0.47 2.61 -2.46
CA ALA A 32 1.00 3.03 -1.16
C ALA A 32 0.43 4.39 -0.73
N ALA A 33 0.35 5.36 -1.63
CA ALA A 33 -0.21 6.68 -1.34
C ALA A 33 -1.67 6.62 -0.88
N VAL A 34 -2.51 5.79 -1.53
CA VAL A 34 -3.92 5.61 -1.14
C VAL A 34 -4.03 5.06 0.29
N ILE A 35 -3.27 4.00 0.60
CA ILE A 35 -3.29 3.40 1.94
C ILE A 35 -2.83 4.42 2.99
N LEU A 36 -1.82 5.23 2.66
CA LEU A 36 -1.29 6.26 3.57
C LEU A 36 -2.29 7.41 3.80
N ASP A 37 -3.10 7.77 2.80
CA ASP A 37 -4.12 8.82 2.91
C ASP A 37 -5.28 8.40 3.84
N GLU A 38 -5.59 7.10 3.91
CA GLU A 38 -6.61 6.56 4.80
C GLU A 38 -6.18 6.54 6.28
N ILE A 39 -4.88 6.60 6.57
CA ILE A 39 -4.36 6.52 7.94
C ILE A 39 -4.74 7.80 8.70
N PRO A 40 -5.28 7.70 9.93
CA PRO A 40 -5.57 8.87 10.75
C PRO A 40 -4.34 9.76 10.95
N LYS A 41 -4.47 11.06 10.68
CA LYS A 41 -3.35 12.02 10.73
C LYS A 41 -2.72 12.17 12.11
N ASP A 42 -3.46 11.83 13.16
CA ASP A 42 -3.02 11.86 14.55
C ASP A 42 -2.46 10.52 15.03
N ALA A 43 -2.43 9.48 14.19
CA ALA A 43 -1.87 8.18 14.52
C ALA A 43 -0.41 8.31 14.99
N LYS A 44 -0.13 7.77 16.17
CA LYS A 44 1.23 7.74 16.76
C LYS A 44 1.92 6.39 16.60
N GLU A 45 1.13 5.35 16.41
CA GLU A 45 1.60 3.98 16.28
C GLU A 45 0.76 3.22 15.25
N VAL A 46 1.42 2.37 14.47
CA VAL A 46 0.83 1.52 13.44
C VAL A 46 1.36 0.10 13.58
N PHE A 47 0.49 -0.89 13.57
CA PHE A 47 0.88 -2.28 13.46
C PHE A 47 0.80 -2.73 12.00
N LEU A 48 1.91 -3.26 11.48
CA LEU A 48 2.06 -3.59 10.06
C LEU A 48 2.39 -5.07 9.87
N THR A 49 1.48 -5.81 9.24
CA THR A 49 1.78 -7.15 8.70
C THR A 49 2.31 -7.03 7.27
N GLY A 50 3.08 -8.03 6.82
CA GLY A 50 3.70 -7.96 5.48
C GLY A 50 4.72 -6.81 5.36
N ALA A 51 5.31 -6.38 6.48
CA ALA A 51 6.21 -5.23 6.58
C ALA A 51 7.49 -5.34 5.72
N THR A 52 7.84 -6.56 5.29
CA THR A 52 9.01 -6.83 4.43
C THR A 52 8.64 -7.03 2.95
N SER A 53 7.37 -6.80 2.59
CA SER A 53 6.94 -6.71 1.18
C SER A 53 7.30 -5.34 0.60
N LYS A 54 7.17 -5.17 -0.71
CA LYS A 54 7.39 -3.88 -1.39
C LYS A 54 6.57 -2.74 -0.80
N LEU A 55 5.26 -2.94 -0.72
CA LEU A 55 4.32 -1.95 -0.16
C LEU A 55 4.55 -1.77 1.33
N GLY A 56 4.67 -2.86 2.09
CA GLY A 56 4.89 -2.80 3.54
C GLY A 56 6.17 -2.05 3.90
N ARG A 57 7.29 -2.33 3.20
CA ARG A 57 8.55 -1.61 3.37
C ARG A 57 8.36 -0.12 3.11
N ALA A 58 7.75 0.25 1.98
CA ALA A 58 7.59 1.65 1.59
C ALA A 58 6.69 2.42 2.57
N ILE A 59 5.58 1.82 3.00
CA ILE A 59 4.68 2.39 4.01
C ILE A 59 5.41 2.58 5.35
N ALA A 60 6.20 1.59 5.78
CA ALA A 60 6.96 1.68 7.03
C ALA A 60 7.98 2.82 6.99
N LEU A 61 8.74 2.93 5.90
CA LEU A 61 9.72 3.99 5.69
C LEU A 61 9.07 5.37 5.58
N TYR A 62 7.94 5.49 4.87
CA TYR A 62 7.22 6.74 4.78
C TYR A 62 6.75 7.23 6.15
N LEU A 63 6.07 6.35 6.91
CA LEU A 63 5.49 6.70 8.20
C LEU A 63 6.56 6.98 9.28
N CYS A 64 7.69 6.28 9.26
CA CYS A 64 8.75 6.51 10.25
C CYS A 64 9.37 7.91 10.09
N GLN A 65 9.52 8.40 8.85
CA GLN A 65 9.94 9.77 8.58
C GLN A 65 8.91 10.81 9.04
N LYS A 66 7.63 10.43 9.14
CA LYS A 66 6.57 11.25 9.76
C LYS A 66 6.50 11.09 11.29
N LYS A 67 7.49 10.45 11.91
CA LYS A 67 7.58 10.20 13.37
C LYS A 67 6.40 9.39 13.92
N VAL A 68 5.83 8.51 13.09
CA VAL A 68 4.89 7.48 13.53
C VAL A 68 5.71 6.24 13.89
N LYS A 69 5.38 5.55 14.99
CA LYS A 69 6.04 4.29 15.36
C LYS A 69 5.40 3.12 14.61
N ILE A 70 6.21 2.27 13.98
CA ILE A 70 5.74 1.12 13.20
C ILE A 70 6.17 -0.16 13.92
N LEU A 71 5.19 -0.91 14.39
CA LEU A 71 5.38 -2.28 14.88
C LEU A 71 5.37 -3.22 13.67
N MET A 72 6.56 -3.54 13.16
CA MET A 72 6.77 -4.37 11.97
C MET A 72 6.71 -5.85 12.33
N LEU A 73 5.64 -6.55 11.95
CA LEU A 73 5.52 -7.99 12.19
C LEU A 73 6.39 -8.78 11.20
N THR A 74 7.51 -9.31 11.69
CA THR A 74 8.41 -10.19 10.93
C THR A 74 9.24 -11.08 11.84
N LEU A 75 9.35 -12.37 11.47
CA LEU A 75 10.23 -13.33 12.14
C LEU A 75 11.69 -13.20 11.69
N SER A 76 11.94 -12.57 10.54
CA SER A 76 13.29 -12.39 10.01
C SER A 76 13.88 -11.07 10.50
N THR A 77 14.80 -11.17 11.46
CA THR A 77 15.58 -10.04 11.95
C THR A 77 16.45 -9.42 10.85
N ASP A 78 17.05 -10.23 9.97
CA ASP A 78 17.86 -9.72 8.86
C ASP A 78 17.04 -8.84 7.91
N ARG A 79 15.82 -9.26 7.56
CA ARG A 79 14.94 -8.45 6.71
C ARG A 79 14.50 -7.17 7.41
N PHE A 80 14.22 -7.24 8.71
CA PHE A 80 13.90 -6.05 9.51
C PHE A 80 15.09 -5.07 9.53
N GLN A 81 16.28 -5.53 9.89
CA GLN A 81 17.47 -4.69 9.99
C GLN A 81 17.86 -4.07 8.65
N LYS A 82 17.67 -4.79 7.53
CA LYS A 82 17.85 -4.23 6.18
C LYS A 82 16.96 -3.00 5.99
N ILE A 83 15.67 -3.14 6.25
CA ILE A 83 14.71 -2.02 6.11
C ILE A 83 15.02 -0.90 7.10
N GLN A 84 15.38 -1.24 8.35
CA GLN A 84 15.71 -0.24 9.36
C GLN A 84 16.90 0.63 8.93
N LYS A 85 17.94 0.03 8.34
CA LYS A 85 19.13 0.76 7.85
C LYS A 85 18.84 1.66 6.64
N GLU A 86 17.72 1.46 5.95
CA GLU A 86 17.32 2.33 4.85
C GLU A 86 16.68 3.64 5.34
N ALA A 87 16.18 3.67 6.57
CA ALA A 87 15.71 4.90 7.18
C ALA A 87 16.90 5.77 7.65
N PRO A 88 16.81 7.11 7.54
CA PRO A 88 17.77 8.01 8.16
C PRO A 88 17.89 7.73 9.67
N GLU A 89 19.09 7.93 10.22
CA GLU A 89 19.45 7.51 11.57
C GLU A 89 18.47 8.04 12.63
N GLU A 90 18.01 9.29 12.49
CA GLU A 90 17.05 9.91 13.40
C GLU A 90 15.66 9.26 13.40
N TYR A 91 15.31 8.50 12.34
CA TYR A 91 14.01 7.83 12.19
C TYR A 91 14.08 6.31 12.46
N GLN A 92 15.26 5.71 12.59
CA GLN A 92 15.39 4.25 12.74
C GLN A 92 14.72 3.71 14.00
N SER A 93 14.66 4.51 15.07
CA SER A 93 14.02 4.15 16.34
C SER A 93 12.49 4.05 16.26
N TYR A 94 11.89 4.63 15.22
CA TYR A 94 10.44 4.51 14.96
C TYR A 94 10.09 3.17 14.31
N LEU A 95 11.05 2.42 13.78
CA LEU A 95 10.85 1.07 13.25
C LEU A 95 11.15 0.05 14.35
N VAL A 96 10.13 -0.72 14.75
CA VAL A 96 10.23 -1.69 15.84
C VAL A 96 9.88 -3.08 15.33
N GLN A 97 10.79 -4.04 15.46
CA GLN A 97 10.50 -5.42 15.13
C GLN A 97 9.58 -6.03 16.18
N VAL A 98 8.50 -6.67 15.73
CA VAL A 98 7.66 -7.53 16.56
C VAL A 98 7.52 -8.89 15.89
N THR A 99 7.43 -9.95 16.69
CA THR A 99 7.38 -11.33 16.19
C THR A 99 6.03 -12.00 16.42
N LYS A 100 5.12 -11.32 17.14
CA LYS A 100 3.82 -11.84 17.53
C LYS A 100 2.76 -10.74 17.48
N TYR A 101 1.52 -11.12 17.15
CA TYR A 101 0.37 -10.19 17.05
C TYR A 101 -0.02 -9.55 18.39
N GLN A 102 0.30 -10.20 19.50
CA GLN A 102 0.13 -9.69 20.86
C GLN A 102 0.71 -8.28 21.05
N ALA A 103 1.80 -7.96 20.35
CA ALA A 103 2.42 -6.65 20.42
C ALA A 103 1.48 -5.50 20.00
N ALA A 104 0.42 -5.81 19.23
CA ALA A 104 -0.53 -4.85 18.70
C ALA A 104 -1.78 -4.65 19.59
N GLN A 105 -1.85 -5.27 20.78
CA GLN A 105 -3.04 -5.25 21.65
C GLN A 105 -3.50 -3.86 22.11
N HIS A 106 -2.65 -2.83 21.93
CA HIS A 106 -2.96 -1.43 22.25
C HIS A 106 -2.89 -0.50 21.03
N CYS A 107 -2.58 -1.04 19.85
CA CYS A 107 -2.47 -0.27 18.61
C CYS A 107 -3.79 -0.34 17.84
N LYS A 108 -4.45 0.80 17.62
CA LYS A 108 -5.74 0.86 16.89
C LYS A 108 -5.57 0.93 15.38
N THR A 109 -4.41 1.36 14.89
CA THR A 109 -4.15 1.50 13.45
C THR A 109 -3.47 0.26 12.91
N TRP A 110 -4.20 -0.54 12.15
CA TRP A 110 -3.70 -1.80 11.59
C TRP A 110 -3.59 -1.71 10.08
N ILE A 111 -2.42 -2.04 9.55
CA ILE A 111 -2.20 -2.21 8.11
C ILE A 111 -1.87 -3.68 7.83
N VAL A 112 -2.72 -4.31 7.03
CA VAL A 112 -2.68 -5.74 6.75
C VAL A 112 -2.11 -5.99 5.36
N GLY A 113 -0.83 -6.36 5.33
CA GLY A 113 -0.09 -6.70 4.11
C GLY A 113 0.09 -8.19 3.85
N LYS A 114 -0.39 -9.04 4.76
CA LYS A 114 -0.41 -10.50 4.63
C LYS A 114 -1.73 -11.02 5.18
N TRP A 115 -2.21 -12.13 4.62
CA TRP A 115 -3.43 -12.77 5.11
C TRP A 115 -3.31 -13.13 6.59
N ILE A 116 -4.35 -12.80 7.36
CA ILE A 116 -4.45 -13.09 8.79
C ILE A 116 -5.75 -13.84 9.11
N THR A 117 -5.65 -14.79 10.03
CA THR A 117 -6.75 -15.61 10.55
C THR A 117 -7.67 -14.80 11.47
N PRO A 118 -8.91 -15.28 11.69
CA PRO A 118 -9.79 -14.76 12.74
C PRO A 118 -9.14 -14.65 14.13
N ARG A 119 -8.31 -15.64 14.50
CA ARG A 119 -7.60 -15.65 15.78
C ARG A 119 -6.57 -14.53 15.88
N GLU A 120 -5.87 -14.23 14.80
CA GLU A 120 -4.89 -13.14 14.76
C GLU A 120 -5.58 -11.77 14.81
N GLN A 121 -6.76 -11.63 14.19
CA GLN A 121 -7.60 -10.43 14.30
C GLN A 121 -8.09 -10.15 15.73
N ASN A 122 -8.15 -11.15 16.62
CA ASN A 122 -8.54 -10.96 18.02
C ASN A 122 -7.54 -10.13 18.83
N TRP A 123 -6.31 -9.96 18.35
CA TRP A 123 -5.33 -9.07 18.99
C TRP A 123 -5.57 -7.59 18.69
N ALA A 124 -6.42 -7.26 17.73
CA ALA A 124 -6.79 -5.87 17.46
C ALA A 124 -7.71 -5.33 18.56
N PRO A 125 -7.44 -4.12 19.09
CA PRO A 125 -8.37 -3.41 19.97
C PRO A 125 -9.78 -3.27 19.38
N ARG A 126 -10.77 -3.11 20.26
CA ARG A 126 -12.12 -2.76 19.82
C ARG A 126 -12.10 -1.41 19.11
N GLY A 127 -12.84 -1.31 18.01
CA GLY A 127 -12.89 -0.12 17.16
C GLY A 127 -11.71 0.04 16.21
N THR A 128 -10.82 -0.95 16.09
CA THR A 128 -9.77 -0.95 15.08
C THR A 128 -10.38 -0.88 13.67
N HIS A 129 -9.76 -0.07 12.82
CA HIS A 129 -9.95 -0.13 11.38
C HIS A 129 -8.77 -0.89 10.75
N PHE A 130 -9.07 -1.93 9.98
CA PHE A 130 -8.07 -2.70 9.24
C PHE A 130 -7.90 -2.13 7.84
N HIS A 131 -6.86 -1.32 7.65
CA HIS A 131 -6.39 -0.96 6.31
C HIS A 131 -5.72 -2.17 5.68
N GLN A 132 -5.88 -2.42 4.39
CA GLN A 132 -5.34 -3.63 3.77
C GLN A 132 -4.85 -3.42 2.34
N PHE A 133 -3.75 -4.10 2.03
CA PHE A 133 -3.24 -4.23 0.67
C PHE A 133 -2.97 -5.69 0.28
N VAL A 134 -3.32 -6.63 1.16
CA VAL A 134 -3.30 -8.05 0.82
C VAL A 134 -4.42 -8.36 -0.17
N VAL A 135 -4.10 -9.16 -1.19
CA VAL A 135 -5.08 -9.64 -2.17
C VAL A 135 -5.08 -11.18 -2.15
N PRO A 136 -6.24 -11.83 -2.00
CA PRO A 136 -7.56 -11.24 -1.74
C PRO A 136 -7.66 -10.58 -0.35
N PRO A 137 -8.65 -9.69 -0.12
CA PRO A 137 -8.98 -9.11 1.18
C PRO A 137 -9.07 -10.12 2.31
N ILE A 138 -8.80 -9.68 3.55
CA ILE A 138 -9.04 -10.54 4.71
C ILE A 138 -10.53 -10.69 4.99
N PHE A 139 -10.91 -11.82 5.58
CA PHE A 139 -12.28 -12.03 5.99
C PHE A 139 -12.65 -11.14 7.19
N ALA A 140 -13.75 -10.40 7.06
CA ALA A 140 -14.29 -9.52 8.09
C ALA A 140 -14.95 -10.32 9.24
N PHE A 141 -14.15 -10.70 10.24
CA PHE A 141 -14.59 -11.57 11.33
C PHE A 141 -15.10 -10.80 12.57
N ARG A 142 -14.47 -9.68 12.91
CA ARG A 142 -14.72 -8.90 14.13
C ARG A 142 -15.85 -7.90 13.89
N ARG A 143 -16.96 -8.05 14.61
CA ARG A 143 -18.13 -7.15 14.53
C ARG A 143 -17.90 -5.77 15.16
N ASP A 144 -16.90 -5.68 16.04
CA ASP A 144 -16.49 -4.47 16.75
C ASP A 144 -15.30 -3.77 16.09
N CYS A 145 -14.93 -4.18 14.87
CA CYS A 145 -13.92 -3.55 14.03
C CYS A 145 -14.51 -3.23 12.66
N THR A 146 -13.78 -2.42 11.88
CA THR A 146 -14.12 -2.14 10.48
C THR A 146 -12.97 -2.55 9.56
N TYR A 147 -13.27 -2.79 8.29
CA TYR A 147 -12.32 -3.30 7.31
C TYR A 147 -12.35 -2.38 6.10
N GLY A 148 -11.21 -1.85 5.70
CA GLY A 148 -11.07 -1.04 4.49
C GLY A 148 -11.11 -1.92 3.24
N ASP A 149 -11.55 -1.35 2.12
CA ASP A 149 -11.47 -2.02 0.83
C ASP A 149 -10.03 -2.03 0.29
N LEU A 150 -9.80 -2.73 -0.82
CA LEU A 150 -8.53 -2.62 -1.52
C LEU A 150 -8.38 -1.22 -2.11
N ALA A 151 -7.17 -0.67 -2.04
CA ALA A 151 -6.85 0.63 -2.60
C ALA A 151 -7.39 0.80 -4.04
N ALA A 152 -8.28 1.78 -4.19
CA ALA A 152 -9.00 2.06 -5.43
C ALA A 152 -9.14 3.57 -5.62
N MET A 153 -9.26 3.98 -6.87
CA MET A 153 -9.38 5.38 -7.27
C MET A 153 -10.54 5.54 -8.24
N ARG A 154 -11.28 6.64 -8.09
CA ARG A 154 -12.27 7.10 -9.06
C ARG A 154 -11.57 7.97 -10.10
N LEU A 155 -11.81 7.65 -11.38
CA LEU A 155 -11.37 8.43 -12.53
C LEU A 155 -12.37 9.56 -12.83
N PRO A 156 -11.96 10.61 -13.57
CA PRO A 156 -12.88 11.66 -14.03
C PRO A 156 -14.08 11.10 -14.83
N ASP A 157 -15.22 11.79 -14.75
CA ASP A 157 -16.50 11.32 -15.31
C ASP A 157 -16.51 11.25 -16.85
N ASP A 158 -15.61 11.98 -17.51
CA ASP A 158 -15.44 12.02 -18.97
C ASP A 158 -14.50 10.92 -19.50
N VAL A 159 -13.95 10.06 -18.63
CA VAL A 159 -13.08 8.95 -19.06
C VAL A 159 -13.91 7.80 -19.64
N GLU A 160 -13.66 7.49 -20.91
CA GLU A 160 -14.28 6.39 -21.63
C GLU A 160 -13.33 5.18 -21.80
N GLY A 161 -13.86 4.03 -22.23
CA GLY A 161 -13.05 2.86 -22.58
C GLY A 161 -12.53 2.02 -21.40
N LEU A 162 -13.03 2.24 -20.18
CA LEU A 162 -12.56 1.56 -18.97
C LEU A 162 -13.05 0.13 -18.77
N GLY A 163 -13.93 -0.40 -19.63
CA GLY A 163 -14.74 -1.59 -19.31
C GLY A 163 -13.96 -2.81 -18.80
N CYS A 164 -12.79 -3.11 -19.35
CA CYS A 164 -11.94 -4.20 -18.86
C CYS A 164 -11.03 -3.82 -17.67
N CYS A 165 -10.79 -2.54 -17.44
CA CYS A 165 -9.99 -2.01 -16.34
C CYS A 165 -10.76 -1.84 -15.02
N GLU A 166 -12.09 -1.70 -15.09
CA GLU A 166 -13.02 -1.66 -13.95
C GLU A 166 -13.09 -3.03 -13.25
N TYR A 167 -12.92 -4.13 -14.00
CA TYR A 167 -12.98 -5.51 -13.49
C TYR A 167 -14.27 -5.77 -12.69
N THR A 168 -14.18 -5.91 -11.36
CA THR A 168 -15.32 -6.10 -10.45
C THR A 168 -15.71 -4.81 -9.70
N MET A 169 -15.13 -3.66 -10.06
CA MET A 169 -15.40 -2.37 -9.44
C MET A 169 -16.54 -1.62 -10.13
N ASP A 170 -17.07 -0.61 -9.44
CA ASP A 170 -18.09 0.29 -9.97
C ASP A 170 -17.60 1.06 -11.20
N ARG A 171 -18.55 1.57 -11.99
CA ARG A 171 -18.26 2.43 -13.15
C ARG A 171 -17.38 3.62 -12.75
N GLY A 172 -16.31 3.82 -13.52
CA GLY A 172 -15.33 4.89 -13.30
C GLY A 172 -14.39 4.64 -12.13
N VAL A 173 -14.36 3.43 -11.56
CA VAL A 173 -13.47 3.05 -10.46
C VAL A 173 -12.49 1.98 -10.93
N VAL A 174 -11.21 2.17 -10.61
CA VAL A 174 -10.15 1.19 -10.89
C VAL A 174 -9.27 0.99 -9.66
N HIS A 175 -8.61 -0.16 -9.58
CA HIS A 175 -7.60 -0.38 -8.55
C HIS A 175 -6.52 0.71 -8.62
N ALA A 176 -5.99 1.12 -7.47
CA ALA A 176 -4.97 2.15 -7.37
C ALA A 176 -3.71 1.81 -8.20
N CYS A 177 -3.41 0.52 -8.38
CA CYS A 177 -2.32 0.09 -9.25
C CYS A 177 -2.56 0.40 -10.74
N HIS A 178 -3.80 0.27 -11.23
CA HIS A 178 -4.16 0.65 -12.60
C HIS A 178 -4.16 2.17 -12.77
N ALA A 179 -4.74 2.90 -11.80
CA ALA A 179 -4.68 4.35 -11.77
C ALA A 179 -3.23 4.87 -11.75
N GLY A 180 -2.31 4.16 -11.10
CA GLY A 180 -0.89 4.51 -11.09
C GLY A 180 -0.26 4.48 -12.50
N GLY A 181 -0.66 3.52 -13.33
CA GLY A 181 -0.29 3.46 -14.74
C GLY A 181 -0.82 4.65 -15.55
N VAL A 182 -2.08 5.03 -15.31
CA VAL A 182 -2.71 6.20 -15.94
C VAL A 182 -1.98 7.49 -15.55
N VAL A 183 -1.76 7.72 -14.26
CA VAL A 183 -1.03 8.90 -13.75
C VAL A 183 0.38 8.97 -14.35
N HIS A 184 1.08 7.83 -14.42
CA HIS A 184 2.41 7.77 -15.00
C HIS A 184 2.44 8.16 -16.48
N ASN A 185 1.40 7.80 -17.24
CA ASN A 185 1.25 8.20 -18.63
C ASN A 185 0.91 9.70 -18.76
N LEU A 186 -0.07 10.18 -17.99
CA LEU A 186 -0.52 11.58 -18.03
C LEU A 186 0.57 12.58 -17.62
N GLU A 187 1.44 12.21 -16.69
CA GLU A 187 2.59 13.04 -16.30
C GLU A 187 3.79 12.93 -17.25
N GLY A 188 3.70 12.09 -18.30
CA GLY A 188 4.78 11.91 -19.26
C GLY A 188 6.07 11.33 -18.65
N TRP A 189 5.96 10.60 -17.52
CA TRP A 189 7.12 10.03 -16.87
C TRP A 189 7.77 8.94 -17.75
N THR A 190 9.09 9.00 -17.86
CA THR A 190 9.87 8.18 -18.81
C THR A 190 10.60 7.00 -18.17
N HIS A 191 10.53 6.86 -16.83
CA HIS A 191 11.13 5.73 -16.13
C HIS A 191 10.20 4.51 -16.13
N HIS A 192 10.73 3.37 -15.70
CA HIS A 192 9.92 2.21 -15.32
C HIS A 192 9.63 2.29 -13.82
N GLU A 193 8.38 2.03 -13.42
CA GLU A 193 8.04 1.87 -12.00
C GLU A 193 7.98 0.36 -11.70
N VAL A 194 9.16 -0.21 -11.52
CA VAL A 194 9.40 -1.61 -11.18
C VAL A 194 10.46 -1.70 -10.08
N GLY A 195 10.61 -2.86 -9.46
CA GLY A 195 11.48 -3.03 -8.30
C GLY A 195 10.89 -2.47 -7.01
N ALA A 196 11.77 -1.98 -6.14
CA ALA A 196 11.40 -1.37 -4.87
C ALA A 196 10.72 -0.02 -5.10
N ILE A 197 9.76 0.31 -4.24
CA ILE A 197 9.07 1.60 -4.29
C ILE A 197 10.02 2.67 -3.75
N ASP A 198 10.19 3.73 -4.53
CA ASP A 198 10.81 4.97 -4.12
C ASP A 198 9.85 5.76 -3.22
N VAL A 199 10.24 5.95 -1.96
CA VAL A 199 9.42 6.56 -0.92
C VAL A 199 9.20 8.05 -1.19
N ASP A 200 10.19 8.73 -1.76
CA ASP A 200 10.14 10.18 -2.01
C ASP A 200 9.16 10.53 -3.14
N ARG A 201 8.82 9.54 -3.97
CA ARG A 201 7.86 9.67 -5.07
C ARG A 201 6.41 9.51 -4.60
N ILE A 202 6.14 9.02 -3.39
CA ILE A 202 4.78 8.76 -2.90
C ILE A 202 3.93 10.05 -2.95
N ASP A 203 4.42 11.12 -2.33
CA ASP A 203 3.70 12.41 -2.31
C ASP A 203 3.60 13.04 -3.70
N VAL A 204 4.60 12.80 -4.57
CA VAL A 204 4.60 13.29 -5.96
C VAL A 204 3.51 12.60 -6.77
N VAL A 205 3.43 11.27 -6.71
CA VAL A 205 2.42 10.49 -7.42
C VAL A 205 1.03 10.78 -6.89
N TRP A 206 0.87 10.95 -5.58
CA TRP A 206 -0.39 11.34 -4.96
C TRP A 206 -0.91 12.68 -5.50
N LYS A 207 -0.07 13.72 -5.46
CA LYS A 207 -0.42 15.05 -5.97
C LYS A 207 -0.75 15.03 -7.46
N ALA A 208 -0.01 14.24 -8.24
CA ALA A 208 -0.29 14.07 -9.67
C ALA A 208 -1.66 13.41 -9.91
N ALA A 209 -2.01 12.38 -9.16
CA ALA A 209 -3.34 11.75 -9.26
C ALA A 209 -4.46 12.76 -9.03
N LEU A 210 -4.38 13.52 -7.92
CA LEU A 210 -5.38 14.53 -7.59
C LEU A 210 -5.46 15.66 -8.62
N LYS A 211 -4.32 16.10 -9.15
CA LYS A 211 -4.22 17.10 -10.23
C LYS A 211 -4.99 16.67 -11.48
N HIS A 212 -4.95 15.38 -11.83
CA HIS A 212 -5.69 14.79 -12.97
C HIS A 212 -7.13 14.41 -12.63
N GLY A 213 -7.65 14.82 -11.47
CA GLY A 213 -9.02 14.49 -11.04
C GLY A 213 -9.20 13.03 -10.63
N ILE A 214 -8.12 12.25 -10.53
CA ILE A 214 -8.15 10.87 -10.07
C ILE A 214 -8.12 10.89 -8.54
N ARG A 215 -9.22 10.49 -7.90
CA ARG A 215 -9.47 10.72 -6.46
C ARG A 215 -9.64 9.41 -5.69
N PRO A 216 -9.25 9.36 -4.40
CA PRO A 216 -9.59 8.23 -3.56
C PRO A 216 -11.12 8.09 -3.44
N LEU A 217 -11.58 6.86 -3.19
CA LEU A 217 -12.98 6.65 -2.84
C LEU A 217 -13.26 7.32 -1.50
N SER A 218 -14.28 8.20 -1.45
CA SER A 218 -14.73 8.76 -0.18
C SER A 218 -15.15 7.64 0.76
N SER A 219 -14.79 7.73 2.04
CA SER A 219 -15.05 6.77 3.12
C SER A 219 -16.54 6.62 3.50
N GLY A 220 -17.42 6.48 2.51
CA GLY A 220 -18.87 6.36 2.66
C GLY A 220 -19.57 5.57 1.56
N SER A 221 -18.92 5.25 0.44
CA SER A 221 -19.49 4.36 -0.59
C SER A 221 -18.99 2.94 -0.36
N THR A 222 -19.66 2.23 0.55
CA THR A 222 -19.49 0.79 0.72
C THR A 222 -19.89 0.09 -0.57
N VAL A 223 -18.90 -0.40 -1.33
CA VAL A 223 -19.16 -1.36 -2.41
C VAL A 223 -19.45 -2.68 -1.71
N LYS A 224 -20.73 -3.01 -1.55
CA LYS A 224 -21.12 -4.35 -1.14
C LYS A 224 -20.69 -5.31 -2.24
N ALA A 225 -19.71 -6.15 -1.96
CA ALA A 225 -19.51 -7.36 -2.73
C ALA A 225 -20.79 -8.20 -2.61
N ASN A 226 -21.50 -8.38 -3.72
CA ASN A 226 -22.58 -9.35 -3.85
C ASN A 226 -22.01 -10.78 -3.82
#